data_AF-A0A2V9RF89-F1
#
_entry.id   AF-A0A2V9RF89-F1
#
_cell.length_a   1.000
_cell.length_b   1.000
_cell.length_c   1.000
_cell.angle_alpha   90.00
_cell.angle_beta   90.00
_cell.angle_gamma   90.00
#
_symmetry.space_group_name_H-M   'P 1'
#
loop_
_entity.id
_entity.type
_entity.pdbx_description
1 polymer ?
#
loop_
_entity_poly.entity_id
_entity_poly.type
_entity_poly.pdbx_seq_one_letter_code
_entity_poly.pdbx_strand_id
1 'polypeptide(L)'
;MSQFGVLGPCSCARNFFLPQQGCNSGPSLFVASTKGASMPKNSCSPRMKRFNKTILVFAFLCPLALAQTAFVRVNQVGYLPTQTKRAYLMSSASETGATFSVKNSSGTTVFSGPIGANLGSWSKTYPNVYALDFDNATSVGTYTITVSGPIAAASPSFKIDTGANVYSSALANSLFYYESERDGPNFIGNSLRTAAAHLKDQTAKAYLTPNYNAGSGRFSGDLTPTGVTLDASGGWWDAGDYLKFVQTTSYTVALMAAGVRDFPNRFGMDWLLKMWDDSSSTFYYQVGIGEGNAQTIADHDLWRLPQADDSFNNCTSQYRYICDRPVFVNTAGGAGALVSPNLAGRMAAAFAICYRLFKATDINYANQCLLSADHIYSHANTAPSGNLLTAIPFSFYPETEWRDDLELGATELYLAMRGVTGLPTGLTHNATFYLQQAAHWAKTSTPFTGQVRIPLRVPLAAIEFGPSTAAPESTGGMPLSVPARFAT
;
A
#
# COMPACT_ATOMS: atom_id res chain seq x y z
N MET A 1 -57.46 40.90 1.97
CA MET A 1 -58.09 40.52 3.25
C MET A 1 -57.71 39.08 3.54
N SER A 2 -57.10 38.86 4.72
CA SER A 2 -56.76 37.61 5.43
C SER A 2 -55.95 36.50 4.72
N GLN A 3 -54.92 35.88 5.30
CA GLN A 3 -54.02 36.11 6.44
C GLN A 3 -52.93 35.00 6.37
N PHE A 4 -51.67 35.34 6.71
CA PHE A 4 -50.53 34.58 7.28
C PHE A 4 -50.38 33.06 7.06
N GLY A 5 -49.19 32.47 6.86
CA GLY A 5 -47.79 32.91 6.96
C GLY A 5 -46.87 31.68 7.11
N VAL A 6 -45.58 31.94 7.36
CA VAL A 6 -44.51 31.09 7.95
C VAL A 6 -43.24 30.90 7.09
N LEU A 7 -42.13 31.19 7.76
CA LEU A 7 -40.72 31.29 7.38
C LEU A 7 -39.99 29.92 7.34
N GLY A 8 -38.87 29.86 6.62
CA GLY A 8 -37.80 28.87 6.83
C GLY A 8 -36.51 29.24 6.05
N PRO A 9 -35.28 29.05 6.61
CA PRO A 9 -34.10 29.85 6.27
C PRO A 9 -32.99 29.15 5.46
N CYS A 10 -32.07 30.00 4.97
CA CYS A 10 -30.88 29.75 4.16
C CYS A 10 -29.85 28.78 4.76
N SER A 11 -29.21 28.00 3.88
CA SER A 11 -28.03 27.17 4.15
C SER A 11 -26.75 27.91 3.76
N CYS A 12 -25.78 27.96 4.68
CA CYS A 12 -24.43 28.49 4.47
C CYS A 12 -23.49 27.37 4.00
N ALA A 13 -22.90 27.52 2.82
CA ALA A 13 -21.70 26.81 2.41
C ALA A 13 -20.51 27.80 2.40
N ARG A 14 -19.44 27.51 3.13
CA ARG A 14 -18.17 28.25 3.06
C ARG A 14 -17.06 27.32 2.58
N ASN A 15 -16.64 27.54 1.34
CA ASN A 15 -15.31 27.20 0.85
C ASN A 15 -14.32 28.26 1.35
N PHE A 16 -13.12 27.86 1.74
CA PHE A 16 -11.97 28.74 1.93
C PHE A 16 -10.75 28.05 1.31
N PHE A 17 -10.09 28.73 0.37
CA PHE A 17 -8.67 29.09 0.41
C PHE A 17 -8.25 29.69 -0.94
N LEU A 18 -7.75 30.93 -0.92
CA LEU A 18 -6.54 31.41 -1.60
C LEU A 18 -6.20 32.84 -1.06
N PRO A 19 -4.93 33.28 -1.13
CA PRO A 19 -4.33 34.24 -0.20
C PRO A 19 -4.20 35.66 -0.78
N GLN A 20 -4.01 36.65 0.09
CA GLN A 20 -3.50 37.96 -0.31
C GLN A 20 -2.30 38.42 0.54
N GLN A 21 -1.40 39.06 -0.18
CA GLN A 21 -0.12 39.66 0.19
C GLN A 21 -0.27 40.93 1.05
N GLY A 22 0.81 41.37 1.71
CA GLY A 22 0.96 42.78 2.09
C GLY A 22 1.84 43.12 3.30
N CYS A 23 3.13 43.33 3.01
CA CYS A 23 4.16 44.18 3.64
C CYS A 23 3.90 45.07 4.89
N ASN A 24 4.95 45.08 5.74
CA ASN A 24 5.74 46.23 6.26
C ASN A 24 5.77 46.58 7.77
N SER A 25 7.04 46.67 8.24
CA SER A 25 7.69 47.63 9.18
C SER A 25 7.62 47.44 10.71
N GLY A 26 8.81 47.34 11.35
CA GLY A 26 9.07 47.39 12.81
C GLY A 26 9.08 48.82 13.39
N PRO A 27 9.75 49.16 14.53
CA PRO A 27 10.78 48.40 15.29
C PRO A 27 10.64 48.35 16.85
N SER A 28 11.45 47.45 17.45
CA SER A 28 12.20 47.45 18.75
C SER A 28 11.65 48.08 20.05
N LEU A 29 11.69 47.34 21.18
CA LEU A 29 12.60 47.59 22.33
C LEU A 29 12.53 46.52 23.46
N PHE A 30 13.66 46.40 24.17
CA PHE A 30 14.07 45.48 25.25
C PHE A 30 13.26 45.55 26.57
N VAL A 31 13.26 44.46 27.37
CA VAL A 31 14.00 44.29 28.65
C VAL A 31 13.52 43.02 29.39
N ALA A 32 14.48 42.23 29.88
CA ALA A 32 14.31 41.07 30.76
C ALA A 32 14.59 41.44 32.23
N SER A 33 14.00 40.72 33.20
CA SER A 33 14.61 40.52 34.53
C SER A 33 13.98 39.36 35.31
N THR A 34 14.83 38.68 36.06
CA THR A 34 14.76 37.34 36.65
C THR A 34 14.40 37.32 38.14
N LYS A 35 13.95 36.15 38.63
CA LYS A 35 13.64 35.78 40.03
C LYS A 35 14.83 35.17 40.79
N GLY A 36 14.80 35.27 42.12
CA GLY A 36 15.53 34.46 43.14
C GLY A 36 15.83 35.31 44.40
N ALA A 37 15.80 34.87 45.67
CA ALA A 37 15.56 33.59 46.34
C ALA A 37 15.33 33.81 47.87
N SER A 38 14.65 32.85 48.51
CA SER A 38 14.66 32.33 49.91
C SER A 38 15.06 33.16 51.16
N MET A 39 14.27 33.04 52.25
CA MET A 39 14.62 32.39 53.56
C MET A 39 13.52 32.57 54.65
N PRO A 40 13.49 31.77 55.75
CA PRO A 40 12.28 31.38 56.50
C PRO A 40 12.19 31.87 57.96
N LYS A 41 11.03 31.71 58.64
CA LYS A 41 10.86 31.04 59.97
C LYS A 41 9.48 31.23 60.65
N ASN A 42 9.09 30.14 61.33
CA ASN A 42 8.35 30.02 62.61
C ASN A 42 6.80 29.93 62.68
N SER A 43 6.42 28.75 63.18
CA SER A 43 5.22 28.24 63.85
C SER A 43 4.25 29.21 64.53
N CYS A 44 2.94 28.94 64.37
CA CYS A 44 1.98 28.79 65.47
C CYS A 44 0.63 28.22 64.97
N SER A 45 0.13 27.14 65.58
CA SER A 45 -1.23 26.63 65.36
C SER A 45 -2.25 27.43 66.20
N PRO A 46 -3.52 27.52 65.78
CA PRO A 46 -4.54 26.92 66.63
C PRO A 46 -5.76 26.28 65.91
N ARG A 47 -6.10 25.08 66.39
CA ARG A 47 -7.43 24.58 66.80
C ARG A 47 -8.67 24.88 65.94
N MET A 48 -9.12 23.81 65.28
CA MET A 48 -10.46 23.61 64.70
C MET A 48 -11.62 23.94 65.65
N LYS A 49 -12.64 24.62 65.13
CA LYS A 49 -14.03 24.52 65.61
C LYS A 49 -14.93 24.11 64.44
N ARG A 50 -15.54 22.93 64.55
CA ARG A 50 -16.51 22.36 63.60
C ARG A 50 -17.82 23.14 63.68
N PHE A 51 -18.31 23.63 62.54
CA PHE A 51 -19.71 23.99 62.35
C PHE A 51 -20.27 23.10 61.25
N ASN A 52 -21.17 22.18 61.63
CA ASN A 52 -21.91 21.32 60.71
C ASN A 52 -22.89 22.17 59.90
N LYS A 53 -22.60 22.42 58.63
CA LYS A 53 -23.62 22.79 57.63
C LYS A 53 -23.94 21.54 56.82
N THR A 54 -25.09 20.94 57.08
CA THR A 54 -25.64 19.87 56.24
C THR A 54 -26.06 20.49 54.91
N ILE A 55 -25.18 20.41 53.90
CA ILE A 55 -25.53 20.68 52.51
C ILE A 55 -26.17 19.40 51.97
N LEU A 56 -27.48 19.42 51.72
CA LEU A 56 -28.14 18.39 50.92
C LEU A 56 -27.63 18.55 49.47
N VAL A 57 -26.66 17.72 49.08
CA VAL A 57 -26.26 17.55 47.68
C VAL A 57 -27.29 16.60 47.06
N PHE A 58 -28.25 17.14 46.31
CA PHE A 58 -28.99 16.35 45.33
C PHE A 58 -28.01 15.96 44.22
N ALA A 59 -27.39 14.80 44.35
CA ALA A 59 -26.65 14.19 43.26
C ALA A 59 -27.67 13.78 42.19
N PHE A 60 -27.90 14.66 41.21
CA PHE A 60 -28.45 14.26 39.93
C PHE A 60 -27.45 13.29 39.28
N LEU A 61 -27.56 12.01 39.63
CA LEU A 61 -27.06 10.91 38.81
C LEU A 61 -27.89 10.91 37.53
N CYS A 62 -27.57 11.81 36.60
CA CYS A 62 -27.94 11.64 35.22
C CYS A 62 -26.99 10.55 34.70
N PRO A 63 -27.43 9.30 34.49
CA PRO A 63 -26.57 8.34 33.82
C PRO A 63 -26.26 8.96 32.45
N LEU A 64 -24.98 9.23 32.19
CA LEU A 64 -24.49 9.39 30.83
C LEU A 64 -24.68 8.04 30.15
N ALA A 65 -25.91 7.77 29.69
CA ALA A 65 -26.17 6.70 28.75
C ALA A 65 -25.38 7.08 27.50
N LEU A 66 -24.17 6.52 27.37
CA LEU A 66 -23.47 6.53 26.10
C LEU A 66 -24.44 5.91 25.10
N ALA A 67 -24.90 6.72 24.15
CA ALA A 67 -25.81 6.26 23.11
C ALA A 67 -25.15 5.03 22.46
N GLN A 68 -25.81 3.88 22.59
CA GLN A 68 -25.32 2.69 21.95
C GLN A 68 -25.42 2.89 20.44
N THR A 69 -24.42 2.43 19.71
CA THR A 69 -24.32 2.63 18.26
C THR A 69 -24.05 1.31 17.56
N ALA A 70 -24.65 1.16 16.38
CA ALA A 70 -24.42 0.02 15.52
C ALA A 70 -24.35 0.47 14.05
N PHE A 71 -23.49 -0.17 13.27
CA PHE A 71 -23.27 0.14 11.86
C PHE A 71 -23.28 -1.13 11.02
N VAL A 72 -23.97 -1.08 9.88
CA VAL A 72 -23.92 -2.13 8.88
C VAL A 72 -22.87 -1.78 7.82
N ARG A 73 -21.81 -2.59 7.74
CA ARG A 73 -20.73 -2.47 6.73
C ARG A 73 -21.00 -3.41 5.58
N VAL A 74 -21.02 -2.85 4.36
CA VAL A 74 -21.25 -3.55 3.10
C VAL A 74 -20.09 -3.28 2.15
N ASN A 75 -19.91 -4.13 1.14
CA ASN A 75 -19.15 -3.76 -0.05
C ASN A 75 -19.94 -2.66 -0.80
N GLN A 76 -19.45 -1.42 -0.71
CA GLN A 76 -20.12 -0.27 -1.34
C GLN A 76 -20.00 -0.25 -2.87
N VAL A 77 -19.09 -1.04 -3.45
CA VAL A 77 -19.01 -1.25 -4.89
C VAL A 77 -20.14 -2.17 -5.34
N GLY A 78 -20.28 -3.33 -4.68
CA GLY A 78 -21.39 -4.26 -4.87
C GLY A 78 -21.00 -5.72 -4.85
N TYR A 79 -21.97 -6.57 -5.22
CA TYR A 79 -21.89 -8.03 -5.18
C TYR A 79 -22.41 -8.65 -6.49
N LEU A 80 -22.00 -9.89 -6.80
CA LEU A 80 -22.51 -10.63 -7.95
C LEU A 80 -23.71 -11.51 -7.58
N PRO A 81 -24.72 -11.67 -8.45
CA PRO A 81 -25.92 -12.48 -8.21
C PRO A 81 -25.66 -13.87 -7.64
N THR A 82 -24.66 -14.58 -8.17
CA THR A 82 -24.42 -16.01 -7.86
C THR A 82 -23.26 -16.24 -6.89
N GLN A 83 -22.58 -15.19 -6.45
CA GLN A 83 -21.48 -15.30 -5.50
C GLN A 83 -21.96 -15.12 -4.06
N THR A 84 -21.13 -15.52 -3.12
CA THR A 84 -21.33 -15.26 -1.69
C THR A 84 -21.35 -13.76 -1.41
N LYS A 85 -22.19 -13.34 -0.47
CA LYS A 85 -22.49 -11.95 -0.11
C LYS A 85 -22.62 -11.85 1.40
N ARG A 86 -21.67 -11.12 1.98
CA ARG A 86 -21.63 -10.86 3.42
C ARG A 86 -21.55 -9.37 3.70
N ALA A 87 -22.30 -8.96 4.71
CA ALA A 87 -22.18 -7.67 5.38
C ALA A 87 -21.86 -7.91 6.86
N TYR A 88 -21.48 -6.85 7.58
CA TYR A 88 -21.17 -6.96 9.00
C TYR A 88 -21.95 -5.93 9.80
N LEU A 89 -22.61 -6.39 10.86
CA LEU A 89 -23.14 -5.54 11.91
C LEU A 89 -22.06 -5.35 12.97
N MET A 90 -21.55 -4.13 13.11
CA MET A 90 -20.60 -3.74 14.16
C MET A 90 -21.36 -2.96 15.23
N SER A 91 -21.38 -3.46 16.46
CA SER A 91 -22.21 -2.89 17.52
C SER A 91 -21.43 -2.64 18.82
N SER A 92 -21.78 -1.54 19.50
CA SER A 92 -21.27 -1.19 20.83
C SER A 92 -21.83 -2.10 21.94
N ALA A 93 -22.90 -2.85 21.66
CA ALA A 93 -23.53 -3.78 22.60
C ALA A 93 -23.91 -5.10 21.92
N SER A 94 -24.37 -6.07 22.70
CA SER A 94 -24.84 -7.35 22.17
C SER A 94 -26.13 -7.17 21.38
N GLU A 95 -26.18 -7.72 20.16
CA GLU A 95 -27.34 -7.75 19.27
C GLU A 95 -27.96 -9.16 19.18
N THR A 96 -27.67 -10.06 20.14
CA THR A 96 -28.18 -11.43 20.13
C THR A 96 -29.70 -11.47 19.93
N GLY A 97 -30.14 -12.22 18.91
CA GLY A 97 -31.56 -12.34 18.55
C GLY A 97 -32.04 -11.27 17.55
N ALA A 98 -31.20 -10.33 17.13
CA ALA A 98 -31.55 -9.40 16.07
C ALA A 98 -31.75 -10.11 14.72
N THR A 99 -32.50 -9.47 13.85
CA THR A 99 -32.72 -9.89 12.46
C THR A 99 -32.32 -8.77 11.52
N PHE A 100 -32.11 -9.10 10.25
CA PHE A 100 -31.85 -8.11 9.22
C PHE A 100 -32.72 -8.37 7.98
N SER A 101 -32.89 -7.32 7.18
CA SER A 101 -33.63 -7.36 5.91
C SER A 101 -32.83 -6.65 4.84
N VAL A 102 -32.73 -7.27 3.66
CA VAL A 102 -32.23 -6.63 2.43
C VAL A 102 -33.44 -6.05 1.71
N LYS A 103 -33.43 -4.74 1.48
CA LYS A 103 -34.52 -4.00 0.84
C LYS A 103 -34.05 -3.44 -0.49
N ASN A 104 -34.87 -3.56 -1.52
CA ASN A 104 -34.61 -2.91 -2.81
C ASN A 104 -34.87 -1.39 -2.74
N SER A 105 -34.67 -0.68 -3.85
CA SER A 105 -34.89 0.76 -3.94
C SER A 105 -36.35 1.21 -3.74
N SER A 106 -37.35 0.33 -3.88
CA SER A 106 -38.75 0.62 -3.53
C SER A 106 -39.08 0.37 -2.05
N GLY A 107 -38.09 -0.05 -1.24
CA GLY A 107 -38.26 -0.39 0.16
C GLY A 107 -38.83 -1.80 0.39
N THR A 108 -39.02 -2.59 -0.67
CA THR A 108 -39.52 -3.97 -0.59
C THR A 108 -38.41 -4.87 -0.07
N THR A 109 -38.70 -5.65 0.98
CA THR A 109 -37.79 -6.68 1.47
C THR A 109 -37.69 -7.81 0.45
N VAL A 110 -36.49 -8.06 -0.06
CA VAL A 110 -36.19 -9.17 -0.99
C VAL A 110 -35.55 -10.35 -0.30
N PHE A 111 -34.99 -10.14 0.89
CA PHE A 111 -34.43 -11.18 1.74
C PHE A 111 -34.48 -10.73 3.21
N SER A 112 -34.66 -11.67 4.13
CA SER A 112 -34.53 -11.42 5.57
C SER A 112 -34.00 -12.65 6.29
N GLY A 113 -33.24 -12.45 7.36
CA GLY A 113 -32.69 -13.55 8.16
C GLY A 113 -32.25 -13.09 9.55
N PRO A 114 -31.94 -14.02 10.46
CA PRO A 114 -31.28 -13.68 11.72
C PRO A 114 -29.87 -13.17 11.44
N ILE A 115 -29.33 -12.35 12.35
CA ILE A 115 -27.89 -12.08 12.35
C ILE A 115 -27.11 -13.37 12.66
N GLY A 116 -25.87 -13.47 12.19
CA GLY A 116 -24.98 -14.60 12.49
C GLY A 116 -24.50 -14.62 13.94
N ALA A 117 -23.61 -15.57 14.26
CA ALA A 117 -22.95 -15.62 15.57
C ALA A 117 -22.06 -14.38 15.80
N ASN A 118 -21.82 -14.05 17.08
CA ASN A 118 -20.87 -12.99 17.44
C ASN A 118 -19.44 -13.47 17.13
N LEU A 119 -18.76 -12.76 16.24
CA LEU A 119 -17.39 -13.00 15.81
C LEU A 119 -16.35 -12.35 16.72
N GLY A 120 -16.80 -11.62 17.75
CA GLY A 120 -15.95 -10.95 18.73
C GLY A 120 -15.72 -9.47 18.44
N SER A 121 -14.64 -8.94 19.00
CA SER A 121 -14.37 -7.50 19.05
C SER A 121 -13.50 -7.04 17.89
N TRP A 122 -13.92 -5.96 17.22
CA TRP A 122 -13.07 -5.21 16.28
C TRP A 122 -12.31 -4.09 16.97
N SER A 123 -12.95 -3.40 17.92
CA SER A 123 -12.34 -2.30 18.67
C SER A 123 -13.07 -2.10 20.00
N LYS A 124 -12.52 -1.23 20.87
CA LYS A 124 -13.20 -0.82 22.11
C LYS A 124 -14.60 -0.23 21.85
N THR A 125 -14.80 0.40 20.70
CA THR A 125 -16.09 0.99 20.30
C THR A 125 -17.06 -0.06 19.76
N TYR A 126 -16.54 -1.11 19.10
CA TYR A 126 -17.34 -2.18 18.50
C TYR A 126 -16.88 -3.56 19.00
N PRO A 127 -17.21 -3.91 20.26
CA PRO A 127 -16.85 -5.19 20.85
C PRO A 127 -17.67 -6.37 20.33
N ASN A 128 -18.73 -6.14 19.55
CA ASN A 128 -19.58 -7.18 18.99
C ASN A 128 -19.71 -7.02 17.47
N VAL A 129 -19.29 -8.03 16.72
CA VAL A 129 -19.37 -8.07 15.26
C VAL A 129 -20.14 -9.30 14.82
N TYR A 130 -21.13 -9.12 13.95
CA TYR A 130 -21.98 -10.21 13.45
C TYR A 130 -21.96 -10.25 11.93
N ALA A 131 -21.84 -11.44 11.35
CA ALA A 131 -22.02 -11.64 9.91
C ALA A 131 -23.50 -11.55 9.52
N LEU A 132 -23.78 -10.90 8.41
CA LEU A 132 -25.09 -10.83 7.77
C LEU A 132 -24.96 -11.44 6.38
N ASP A 133 -25.37 -12.70 6.22
CA ASP A 133 -25.23 -13.46 4.98
C ASP A 133 -26.52 -13.45 4.17
N PHE A 134 -26.44 -12.99 2.91
CA PHE A 134 -27.62 -12.75 2.08
C PHE A 134 -27.45 -13.29 0.66
N ASP A 135 -26.80 -14.44 0.52
CA ASP A 135 -26.52 -15.10 -0.76
C ASP A 135 -27.78 -15.29 -1.62
N ASN A 136 -28.92 -15.53 -0.97
CA ASN A 136 -30.23 -15.73 -1.61
C ASN A 136 -30.82 -14.45 -2.23
N ALA A 137 -30.29 -13.26 -1.92
CA ALA A 137 -30.61 -12.05 -2.65
C ALA A 137 -29.82 -12.04 -3.97
N THR A 138 -30.42 -12.55 -5.04
CA THR A 138 -29.75 -12.76 -6.34
C THR A 138 -30.23 -11.80 -7.43
N SER A 139 -31.36 -11.13 -7.23
CA SER A 139 -31.90 -10.19 -8.22
C SER A 139 -30.97 -9.00 -8.41
N VAL A 140 -30.85 -8.56 -9.66
CA VAL A 140 -30.07 -7.36 -9.99
C VAL A 140 -30.81 -6.11 -9.50
N GLY A 141 -30.08 -5.18 -8.89
CA GLY A 141 -30.65 -3.91 -8.40
C GLY A 141 -29.78 -3.18 -7.39
N THR A 142 -30.37 -2.14 -6.81
CA THR A 142 -29.78 -1.35 -5.71
C THR A 142 -30.51 -1.68 -4.42
N TYR A 143 -29.75 -1.89 -3.35
CA TYR A 143 -30.23 -2.41 -2.08
C TYR A 143 -29.68 -1.66 -0.88
N THR A 144 -30.38 -1.77 0.24
CA THR A 144 -29.89 -1.45 1.59
C THR A 144 -30.15 -2.63 2.52
N ILE A 145 -29.37 -2.74 3.60
CA ILE A 145 -29.64 -3.66 4.70
C ILE A 145 -30.13 -2.86 5.90
N THR A 146 -31.21 -3.30 6.52
CA THR A 146 -31.70 -2.78 7.81
C THR A 146 -31.68 -3.88 8.85
N VAL A 147 -31.17 -3.58 10.04
CA VAL A 147 -31.17 -4.47 11.21
C VAL A 147 -32.28 -4.05 12.17
N SER A 148 -33.06 -5.04 12.61
CA SER A 148 -34.05 -4.92 13.68
C SER A 148 -33.53 -5.71 14.89
N GLY A 149 -32.99 -4.98 15.86
CA GLY A 149 -32.37 -5.51 17.08
C GLY A 149 -32.38 -4.45 18.19
N PRO A 150 -31.71 -4.73 19.33
CA PRO A 150 -31.49 -3.76 20.40
C PRO A 150 -31.04 -2.37 19.91
N ILE A 151 -30.16 -2.32 18.89
CA ILE A 151 -29.70 -1.07 18.28
C ILE A 151 -30.01 -1.10 16.79
N ALA A 152 -30.94 -0.25 16.36
CA ALA A 152 -31.29 -0.12 14.95
C ALA A 152 -30.09 0.36 14.14
N ALA A 153 -29.83 -0.29 13.01
CA ALA A 153 -28.77 0.07 12.08
C ALA A 153 -29.20 -0.14 10.63
N ALA A 154 -28.65 0.67 9.73
CA ALA A 154 -28.83 0.52 8.30
C ALA A 154 -27.51 0.69 7.55
N SER A 155 -27.39 0.04 6.40
CA SER A 155 -26.24 0.22 5.52
C SER A 155 -26.44 1.42 4.58
N PRO A 156 -25.35 1.98 4.03
CA PRO A 156 -25.39 2.69 2.76
C PRO A 156 -25.98 1.80 1.64
N SER A 157 -26.39 2.41 0.54
CA SER A 157 -26.82 1.64 -0.64
C SER A 157 -25.66 0.89 -1.28
N PHE A 158 -25.93 -0.30 -1.81
CA PHE A 158 -25.00 -1.10 -2.60
C PHE A 158 -25.71 -1.75 -3.79
N LYS A 159 -24.95 -2.27 -4.76
CA LYS A 159 -25.50 -2.96 -5.93
C LYS A 159 -25.35 -4.48 -5.83
N ILE A 160 -26.33 -5.19 -6.39
CA ILE A 160 -26.15 -6.57 -6.86
C ILE A 160 -26.32 -6.51 -8.37
N ASP A 161 -25.29 -6.86 -9.14
CA ASP A 161 -25.30 -6.76 -10.61
C ASP A 161 -24.22 -7.66 -11.22
N THR A 162 -24.17 -7.74 -12.55
CA THR A 162 -23.10 -8.41 -13.30
C THR A 162 -21.73 -7.83 -12.95
N GLY A 163 -20.67 -8.63 -13.08
CA GLY A 163 -19.30 -8.18 -12.76
C GLY A 163 -18.82 -7.01 -13.59
N ALA A 164 -19.28 -6.91 -14.84
CA ALA A 164 -19.01 -5.74 -15.67
C ALA A 164 -19.60 -4.46 -15.05
N ASN A 165 -20.85 -4.49 -14.58
CA ASN A 165 -21.50 -3.31 -14.00
C ASN A 165 -21.01 -2.96 -12.59
N VAL A 166 -20.57 -3.95 -11.81
CA VAL A 166 -20.05 -3.74 -10.46
C VAL A 166 -18.58 -3.30 -10.48
N TYR A 167 -17.72 -3.98 -11.23
CA TYR A 167 -16.27 -3.86 -11.07
C TYR A 167 -15.56 -3.06 -12.17
N SER A 168 -16.19 -2.79 -13.33
CA SER A 168 -15.50 -2.09 -14.45
C SER A 168 -14.97 -0.71 -14.07
N SER A 169 -15.76 0.10 -13.36
CA SER A 169 -15.33 1.43 -12.93
C SER A 169 -14.20 1.35 -11.90
N ALA A 170 -14.23 0.38 -10.98
CA ALA A 170 -13.15 0.17 -10.02
C ALA A 170 -11.85 -0.24 -10.73
N LEU A 171 -11.93 -1.17 -11.69
CA LEU A 171 -10.80 -1.56 -12.53
C LEU A 171 -10.23 -0.39 -13.32
N ALA A 172 -11.11 0.42 -13.94
CA ALA A 172 -10.71 1.61 -14.69
C ALA A 172 -10.04 2.66 -13.78
N ASN A 173 -10.57 2.87 -12.57
CA ASN A 173 -9.96 3.76 -11.58
C ASN A 173 -8.59 3.25 -11.11
N SER A 174 -8.44 1.93 -10.90
CA SER A 174 -7.15 1.33 -10.56
C SER A 174 -6.13 1.52 -11.70
N LEU A 175 -6.54 1.30 -12.96
CA LEU A 175 -5.68 1.60 -14.10
C LEU A 175 -5.33 3.09 -14.16
N PHE A 176 -6.32 3.97 -14.03
CA PHE A 176 -6.12 5.42 -14.04
C PHE A 176 -5.16 5.88 -12.93
N TYR A 177 -5.19 5.25 -11.76
CA TYR A 177 -4.22 5.49 -10.69
C TYR A 177 -2.80 5.17 -11.19
N TYR A 178 -2.54 3.97 -11.68
CA TYR A 178 -1.24 3.60 -12.23
C TYR A 178 -0.82 4.44 -13.44
N GLU A 179 -1.74 4.92 -14.27
CA GLU A 179 -1.44 5.86 -15.35
C GLU A 179 -1.03 7.23 -14.81
N SER A 180 -1.65 7.67 -13.72
CA SER A 180 -1.37 8.94 -13.05
C SER A 180 0.00 8.94 -12.36
N GLU A 181 0.38 7.82 -11.74
CA GLU A 181 1.67 7.63 -11.06
C GLU A 181 2.86 7.43 -12.03
N ARG A 182 2.63 7.38 -13.35
CA ARG A 182 3.71 7.16 -14.34
C ARG A 182 4.76 8.24 -14.31
N ASP A 183 6.01 7.87 -14.19
CA ASP A 183 7.10 8.84 -14.12
C ASP A 183 7.82 9.05 -15.47
N GLY A 184 8.58 10.14 -15.60
CA GLY A 184 9.46 10.39 -16.74
C GLY A 184 8.78 10.94 -18.00
N PRO A 185 9.51 10.97 -19.13
CA PRO A 185 9.06 11.64 -20.37
C PRO A 185 7.83 10.99 -21.02
N ASN A 186 7.61 9.69 -20.77
CA ASN A 186 6.50 8.91 -21.34
C ASN A 186 5.28 8.84 -20.40
N PHE A 187 5.13 9.82 -19.50
CA PHE A 187 3.96 9.89 -18.64
C PHE A 187 2.66 10.06 -19.44
N ILE A 188 1.54 9.69 -18.84
CA ILE A 188 0.22 9.89 -19.43
C ILE A 188 -0.40 11.14 -18.82
N GLY A 189 -0.55 12.19 -19.62
CA GLY A 189 -1.22 13.42 -19.20
C GLY A 189 -2.71 13.21 -18.93
N ASN A 190 -3.19 13.74 -17.81
CA ASN A 190 -4.59 13.68 -17.41
C ASN A 190 -5.00 14.91 -16.57
N SER A 191 -6.22 14.90 -16.01
CA SER A 191 -6.75 16.03 -15.22
C SER A 191 -5.99 16.29 -13.91
N LEU A 192 -5.26 15.32 -13.38
CA LEU A 192 -4.46 15.44 -12.15
C LEU A 192 -3.04 15.91 -12.44
N ARG A 193 -2.51 15.59 -13.63
CA ARG A 193 -1.15 15.96 -14.03
C ARG A 193 -1.02 16.23 -15.52
N THR A 194 -0.52 17.41 -15.83
CA THR A 194 -0.38 17.92 -17.21
C THR A 194 1.05 17.98 -17.72
N ALA A 195 2.05 17.64 -16.89
CA ALA A 195 3.46 17.71 -17.24
C ALA A 195 4.25 16.50 -16.75
N ALA A 196 5.32 16.18 -17.48
CA ALA A 196 6.28 15.15 -17.08
C ALA A 196 7.03 15.58 -15.82
N ALA A 197 7.64 14.61 -15.15
CA ALA A 197 8.45 14.82 -13.97
C ALA A 197 9.70 13.95 -14.02
N HIS A 198 10.71 14.33 -13.24
CA HIS A 198 11.95 13.60 -13.08
C HIS A 198 12.63 13.28 -14.42
N LEU A 199 12.61 14.24 -15.35
CA LEU A 199 13.24 14.08 -16.67
C LEU A 199 14.74 13.84 -16.55
N LYS A 200 15.36 14.33 -15.48
CA LYS A 200 16.79 14.12 -15.21
C LYS A 200 17.16 12.68 -14.89
N ASP A 201 16.19 11.82 -14.60
CA ASP A 201 16.44 10.39 -14.46
C ASP A 201 16.94 9.74 -15.75
N GLN A 202 16.76 10.38 -16.92
CA GLN A 202 17.35 9.94 -18.18
C GLN A 202 18.88 9.88 -18.14
N THR A 203 19.49 10.63 -17.21
CA THR A 203 20.93 10.66 -16.96
C THR A 203 21.21 10.59 -15.45
N ALA A 204 20.52 9.69 -14.74
CA ALA A 204 20.68 9.54 -13.30
C ALA A 204 22.08 9.04 -12.94
N LYS A 205 22.65 9.56 -11.84
CA LYS A 205 23.94 9.11 -11.33
C LYS A 205 23.76 7.98 -10.32
N ALA A 206 24.59 6.96 -10.44
CA ALA A 206 24.61 5.86 -9.50
C ALA A 206 25.48 6.17 -8.27
N TYR A 207 24.99 5.80 -7.10
CA TYR A 207 25.66 5.97 -5.81
C TYR A 207 25.74 4.65 -5.05
N LEU A 208 26.77 4.50 -4.23
CA LEU A 208 26.82 3.43 -3.24
C LEU A 208 25.76 3.67 -2.16
N THR A 209 25.15 2.60 -1.67
CA THR A 209 24.23 2.66 -0.54
C THR A 209 24.94 3.25 0.69
N PRO A 210 24.44 4.35 1.29
CA PRO A 210 25.07 4.93 2.45
C PRO A 210 24.72 4.17 3.74
N ASN A 211 25.48 4.41 4.81
CA ASN A 211 25.17 3.84 6.12
C ASN A 211 24.00 4.58 6.76
N TYR A 212 22.92 3.84 7.04
CA TYR A 212 21.72 4.35 7.71
C TYR A 212 21.70 4.00 9.20
N ASN A 213 21.28 4.96 10.03
CA ASN A 213 20.98 4.70 11.41
C ASN A 213 19.60 4.03 11.54
N ALA A 214 19.58 2.77 11.99
CA ALA A 214 18.36 1.96 12.06
C ALA A 214 17.24 2.54 12.95
N GLY A 215 17.56 3.41 13.91
CA GLY A 215 16.57 4.04 14.80
C GLY A 215 15.95 5.32 14.24
N SER A 216 16.62 6.01 13.32
CA SER A 216 16.16 7.30 12.79
C SER A 216 15.92 7.31 11.28
N GLY A 217 16.34 6.27 10.55
CA GLY A 217 16.23 6.25 9.09
C GLY A 217 17.16 7.22 8.37
N ARG A 218 18.03 7.95 9.09
CA ARG A 218 18.93 8.96 8.52
C ARG A 218 20.27 8.37 8.12
N PHE A 219 20.78 8.76 6.96
CA PHE A 219 22.16 8.43 6.56
C PHE A 219 23.15 9.50 7.04
N SER A 220 24.38 9.07 7.30
CA SER A 220 25.47 9.94 7.78
C SER A 220 26.36 10.43 6.64
N GLY A 221 26.75 11.70 6.65
CA GLY A 221 27.63 12.29 5.64
C GLY A 221 26.92 12.62 4.31
N ASP A 222 27.65 12.53 3.21
CA ASP A 222 27.13 12.67 1.84
C ASP A 222 27.16 11.32 1.09
N LEU A 223 26.50 11.23 -0.06
CA LEU A 223 26.49 10.02 -0.88
C LEU A 223 27.81 9.87 -1.65
N THR A 224 28.29 8.63 -1.77
CA THR A 224 29.51 8.31 -2.53
C THR A 224 29.15 7.92 -3.96
N PRO A 225 29.51 8.71 -4.99
CA PRO A 225 29.21 8.38 -6.38
C PRO A 225 30.05 7.20 -6.85
N THR A 226 29.49 6.35 -7.72
CA THR A 226 30.24 5.25 -8.37
C THR A 226 30.95 5.69 -9.64
N GLY A 227 30.59 6.86 -10.19
CA GLY A 227 31.02 7.33 -11.50
C GLY A 227 30.16 6.85 -12.67
N VAL A 228 29.17 5.97 -12.42
CA VAL A 228 28.25 5.47 -13.44
C VAL A 228 27.04 6.41 -13.60
N THR A 229 26.61 6.60 -14.84
CA THR A 229 25.36 7.28 -15.21
C THR A 229 24.50 6.33 -16.03
N LEU A 230 23.20 6.30 -15.79
CA LEU A 230 22.24 5.45 -16.50
C LEU A 230 20.91 6.18 -16.76
N ASP A 231 20.14 5.67 -17.73
CA ASP A 231 18.74 6.05 -17.89
C ASP A 231 17.87 5.24 -16.92
N ALA A 232 17.41 5.89 -15.84
CA ALA A 232 16.44 5.36 -14.88
C ALA A 232 15.05 6.00 -15.01
N SER A 233 14.79 6.72 -16.11
CA SER A 233 13.51 7.39 -16.35
C SER A 233 12.39 6.38 -16.64
N GLY A 234 11.14 6.76 -16.34
CA GLY A 234 9.98 5.87 -16.42
C GLY A 234 9.63 5.23 -15.08
N GLY A 235 8.79 4.20 -15.11
CA GLY A 235 8.29 3.50 -13.92
C GLY A 235 7.08 4.21 -13.29
N TRP A 236 6.84 3.92 -12.02
CA TRP A 236 5.81 4.57 -11.20
C TRP A 236 6.41 5.13 -9.93
N TRP A 237 5.85 6.23 -9.44
CA TRP A 237 5.99 6.58 -8.03
C TRP A 237 5.32 5.51 -7.15
N ASP A 238 5.96 5.18 -6.04
CA ASP A 238 5.64 3.99 -5.26
C ASP A 238 4.42 4.15 -4.35
N ALA A 239 4.26 5.33 -3.74
CA ALA A 239 3.12 5.61 -2.90
C ALA A 239 2.72 7.10 -2.99
N GLY A 240 2.59 7.77 -1.84
CA GLY A 240 2.29 9.20 -1.79
C GLY A 240 3.53 10.09 -2.00
N ASP A 241 4.71 9.47 -2.02
CA ASP A 241 6.01 10.02 -2.37
C ASP A 241 6.35 9.71 -3.83
N TYR A 242 7.44 10.28 -4.34
CA TYR A 242 7.85 10.12 -5.75
C TYR A 242 9.01 9.16 -5.96
N LEU A 243 9.27 8.27 -5.00
CA LEU A 243 10.32 7.27 -5.15
C LEU A 243 9.90 6.13 -6.05
N LYS A 244 10.88 5.42 -6.58
CA LYS A 244 10.64 4.23 -7.41
C LYS A 244 11.46 3.08 -6.87
N PHE A 245 10.83 1.97 -6.50
CA PHE A 245 11.53 0.82 -5.92
C PHE A 245 11.38 -0.42 -6.81
N VAL A 246 12.48 -1.15 -6.99
CA VAL A 246 12.45 -2.41 -7.74
C VAL A 246 11.62 -3.44 -7.01
N GLN A 247 11.66 -3.46 -5.69
CA GLN A 247 10.93 -4.42 -4.88
C GLN A 247 9.41 -4.35 -5.11
N THR A 248 8.80 -3.18 -4.92
CA THR A 248 7.36 -2.99 -5.07
C THR A 248 6.93 -2.98 -6.53
N THR A 249 7.73 -2.36 -7.40
CA THR A 249 7.43 -2.31 -8.83
C THR A 249 7.49 -3.71 -9.44
N SER A 250 8.51 -4.52 -9.14
CA SER A 250 8.60 -5.90 -9.66
C SER A 250 7.44 -6.77 -9.21
N TYR A 251 7.05 -6.67 -7.94
CA TYR A 251 5.88 -7.37 -7.40
C TYR A 251 4.58 -6.92 -8.07
N THR A 252 4.37 -5.60 -8.19
CA THR A 252 3.20 -5.00 -8.85
C THR A 252 3.10 -5.45 -10.29
N VAL A 253 4.21 -5.41 -11.03
CA VAL A 253 4.29 -5.85 -12.42
C VAL A 253 4.03 -7.34 -12.53
N ALA A 254 4.56 -8.18 -11.63
CA ALA A 254 4.28 -9.61 -11.63
C ALA A 254 2.78 -9.90 -11.43
N LEU A 255 2.14 -9.21 -10.48
CA LEU A 255 0.69 -9.33 -10.25
C LEU A 255 -0.14 -8.82 -11.42
N MET A 256 0.20 -7.66 -11.97
CA MET A 256 -0.45 -7.14 -13.17
C MET A 256 -0.26 -8.09 -14.34
N ALA A 257 0.97 -8.58 -14.56
CA ALA A 257 1.29 -9.49 -15.65
C ALA A 257 0.57 -10.84 -15.50
N ALA A 258 0.38 -11.35 -14.28
CA ALA A 258 -0.49 -12.49 -14.00
C ALA A 258 -1.95 -12.16 -14.31
N GLY A 259 -2.43 -11.01 -13.84
CA GLY A 259 -3.75 -10.49 -14.18
C GLY A 259 -3.94 -10.32 -15.68
N VAL A 260 -2.89 -10.01 -16.43
CA VAL A 260 -2.87 -9.77 -17.88
C VAL A 260 -2.78 -11.07 -18.68
N ARG A 261 -1.97 -12.01 -18.21
CA ARG A 261 -1.95 -13.39 -18.71
C ARG A 261 -3.35 -13.98 -18.67
N ASP A 262 -4.07 -13.67 -17.60
CA ASP A 262 -5.43 -14.11 -17.41
C ASP A 262 -6.43 -13.12 -18.09
N PHE A 263 -6.08 -11.82 -18.26
CA PHE A 263 -6.89 -10.68 -18.77
C PHE A 263 -6.07 -9.46 -19.33
N PRO A 264 -5.66 -9.40 -20.62
CA PRO A 264 -4.42 -8.72 -21.08
C PRO A 264 -4.33 -7.17 -21.20
N ASN A 265 -3.21 -6.55 -20.72
CA ASN A 265 -2.60 -5.21 -20.96
C ASN A 265 -1.14 -5.04 -20.39
N ARG A 266 -0.36 -4.01 -20.76
CA ARG A 266 1.12 -3.95 -20.56
C ARG A 266 1.60 -2.71 -19.80
N PHE A 267 2.10 -2.80 -18.56
CA PHE A 267 2.85 -1.69 -17.95
C PHE A 267 3.88 -2.12 -16.88
N GLY A 268 4.99 -1.37 -16.75
CA GLY A 268 6.06 -1.53 -15.73
C GLY A 268 7.25 -2.41 -16.07
N MET A 269 7.11 -3.30 -17.06
CA MET A 269 8.17 -4.23 -17.48
C MET A 269 9.41 -3.51 -18.04
N ASP A 270 9.19 -2.44 -18.81
CA ASP A 270 10.28 -1.64 -19.40
C ASP A 270 11.17 -0.99 -18.35
N TRP A 271 10.59 -0.56 -17.22
CA TRP A 271 11.38 0.04 -16.16
C TRP A 271 12.23 -1.00 -15.45
N LEU A 272 11.69 -2.20 -15.19
CA LEU A 272 12.49 -3.30 -14.65
C LEU A 272 13.66 -3.65 -15.56
N LEU A 273 13.47 -3.68 -16.88
CA LEU A 273 14.57 -3.95 -17.83
C LEU A 273 15.71 -2.92 -17.72
N LYS A 274 15.43 -1.68 -17.32
CA LYS A 274 16.45 -0.65 -17.07
C LYS A 274 17.19 -0.85 -15.75
N MET A 275 16.61 -1.57 -14.79
CA MET A 275 17.18 -1.82 -13.47
C MET A 275 18.16 -3.01 -13.45
N TRP A 276 18.36 -3.64 -14.60
CA TRP A 276 19.39 -4.64 -14.84
C TRP A 276 20.21 -4.28 -16.08
N ASP A 277 21.50 -3.99 -15.88
CA ASP A 277 22.44 -3.89 -16.99
C ASP A 277 23.08 -5.26 -17.23
N ASP A 278 22.58 -5.93 -18.25
CA ASP A 278 23.00 -7.27 -18.64
C ASP A 278 24.45 -7.34 -19.13
N SER A 279 25.00 -6.23 -19.65
CA SER A 279 26.37 -6.20 -20.18
C SER A 279 27.42 -6.24 -19.08
N SER A 280 27.08 -5.69 -17.90
CA SER A 280 27.96 -5.59 -16.75
C SER A 280 27.49 -6.44 -15.57
N SER A 281 26.38 -7.16 -15.72
CA SER A 281 25.67 -7.83 -14.62
C SER A 281 25.44 -6.90 -13.44
N THR A 282 25.05 -5.65 -13.69
CA THR A 282 24.82 -4.65 -12.64
C THR A 282 23.34 -4.55 -12.30
N PHE A 283 23.03 -4.73 -11.01
CA PHE A 283 21.67 -4.63 -10.49
C PHE A 283 21.44 -3.31 -9.77
N TYR A 284 20.44 -2.56 -10.21
CA TYR A 284 19.93 -1.34 -9.58
C TYR A 284 18.61 -1.66 -8.87
N TYR A 285 18.33 -1.05 -7.72
CA TYR A 285 17.19 -1.48 -6.89
C TYR A 285 16.25 -0.37 -6.44
N GLN A 286 16.64 0.90 -6.54
CA GLN A 286 15.82 2.02 -6.09
C GLN A 286 16.25 3.33 -6.75
N VAL A 287 15.28 4.20 -7.02
CA VAL A 287 15.47 5.56 -7.50
C VAL A 287 14.88 6.56 -6.50
N GLY A 288 15.68 7.54 -6.10
CA GLY A 288 15.35 8.55 -5.11
C GLY A 288 15.59 8.09 -3.66
N ILE A 289 15.58 9.07 -2.74
CA ILE A 289 15.69 8.84 -1.28
C ILE A 289 14.38 9.19 -0.57
N GLY A 290 13.87 8.30 0.28
CA GLY A 290 12.68 8.59 1.09
C GLY A 290 12.99 9.31 2.38
N GLU A 291 14.06 8.89 3.04
CA GLU A 291 14.55 9.54 4.26
C GLU A 291 15.83 10.33 4.00
N GLY A 292 15.82 11.58 4.46
CA GLY A 292 16.90 12.53 4.31
C GLY A 292 17.80 12.61 5.54
N ASN A 293 18.45 13.76 5.71
CA ASN A 293 19.19 14.09 6.92
C ASN A 293 19.13 15.60 7.20
N ALA A 294 19.91 16.09 8.15
CA ALA A 294 19.87 17.51 8.53
C ALA A 294 20.27 18.48 7.41
N GLN A 295 20.91 17.99 6.34
CA GLN A 295 21.41 18.77 5.21
C GLN A 295 20.76 18.40 3.88
N THR A 296 19.88 17.39 3.88
CA THR A 296 19.31 16.79 2.68
C THR A 296 17.84 16.53 2.92
N ILE A 297 16.98 17.21 2.18
CA ILE A 297 15.54 16.96 2.19
C ILE A 297 15.25 15.82 1.20
N ALA A 298 14.51 14.83 1.68
CA ALA A 298 14.13 13.65 0.92
C ALA A 298 12.65 13.69 0.56
N ASP A 299 12.18 12.67 -0.15
CA ASP A 299 10.84 12.70 -0.72
C ASP A 299 9.75 12.74 0.36
N HIS A 300 9.94 12.04 1.47
CA HIS A 300 8.96 11.94 2.57
C HIS A 300 8.88 13.21 3.43
N ASP A 301 9.79 14.17 3.24
CA ASP A 301 9.84 15.42 4.00
C ASP A 301 8.89 16.50 3.45
N LEU A 302 8.31 16.30 2.25
CA LEU A 302 7.63 17.36 1.49
C LEU A 302 6.30 16.89 0.87
N TRP A 303 5.35 17.82 0.77
CA TRP A 303 4.14 17.66 -0.06
C TRP A 303 4.23 18.61 -1.25
N ARG A 304 4.23 18.08 -2.47
CA ARG A 304 4.34 18.89 -3.69
C ARG A 304 3.59 18.25 -4.86
N LEU A 305 3.80 18.76 -6.07
CA LEU A 305 3.41 18.06 -7.29
C LEU A 305 4.69 17.59 -7.97
N PRO A 306 4.72 16.38 -8.54
CA PRO A 306 5.95 15.75 -9.01
C PRO A 306 6.59 16.50 -10.19
N GLN A 307 5.79 17.13 -11.06
CA GLN A 307 6.33 17.95 -12.15
C GLN A 307 7.11 19.18 -11.68
N ALA A 308 7.03 19.54 -10.39
CA ALA A 308 7.83 20.60 -9.82
C ALA A 308 9.27 20.14 -9.49
N ASP A 309 9.52 18.83 -9.41
CA ASP A 309 10.73 18.27 -8.82
C ASP A 309 12.00 18.63 -9.59
N ASP A 310 11.96 18.59 -10.93
CA ASP A 310 13.10 18.86 -11.81
C ASP A 310 13.72 20.26 -11.63
N SER A 311 12.97 21.19 -11.01
CA SER A 311 13.38 22.56 -10.72
C SER A 311 13.10 22.98 -9.28
N PHE A 312 12.76 22.03 -8.40
CA PHE A 312 12.24 22.32 -7.08
C PHE A 312 13.22 23.16 -6.28
N ASN A 313 12.74 24.34 -5.85
CA ASN A 313 13.52 25.32 -5.11
C ASN A 313 14.90 25.62 -5.76
N ASN A 314 14.91 25.77 -7.09
CA ASN A 314 16.11 26.01 -7.91
C ASN A 314 17.22 24.97 -7.70
N CYS A 315 16.88 23.75 -7.28
CA CYS A 315 17.83 22.67 -7.03
C CYS A 315 18.97 23.07 -6.10
N THR A 316 18.68 23.89 -5.08
CA THR A 316 19.70 24.22 -4.06
C THR A 316 20.24 22.95 -3.41
N SER A 317 21.43 23.04 -2.80
CA SER A 317 22.13 21.89 -2.21
C SER A 317 21.22 21.01 -1.33
N GLN A 318 20.33 21.61 -0.54
CA GLN A 318 19.40 20.89 0.33
C GLN A 318 18.37 20.01 -0.42
N TYR A 319 17.94 20.42 -1.62
CA TYR A 319 16.92 19.73 -2.44
C TYR A 319 17.52 19.04 -3.67
N ARG A 320 18.85 18.93 -3.76
CA ARG A 320 19.55 18.40 -4.93
C ARG A 320 19.06 17.00 -5.34
N TYR A 321 18.70 16.14 -4.39
CA TYR A 321 18.20 14.79 -4.66
C TYR A 321 16.68 14.70 -4.89
N ILE A 322 15.95 15.82 -4.75
CA ILE A 322 14.60 15.97 -5.30
C ILE A 322 14.70 16.27 -6.80
N CYS A 323 15.58 17.20 -7.19
CA CYS A 323 15.81 17.53 -8.60
C CYS A 323 16.55 16.45 -9.40
N ASP A 324 17.62 15.89 -8.82
CA ASP A 324 18.54 14.95 -9.45
C ASP A 324 18.55 13.67 -8.62
N ARG A 325 17.51 12.84 -8.81
CA ARG A 325 17.27 11.68 -7.96
C ARG A 325 18.39 10.62 -8.13
N PRO A 326 18.96 10.11 -7.04
CA PRO A 326 20.00 9.07 -7.12
C PRO A 326 19.39 7.72 -7.50
N VAL A 327 20.15 6.89 -8.21
CA VAL A 327 19.84 5.46 -8.39
C VAL A 327 20.79 4.65 -7.53
N PHE A 328 20.25 3.69 -6.78
CA PHE A 328 21.04 2.84 -5.91
C PHE A 328 21.36 1.51 -6.59
N VAL A 329 22.64 1.17 -6.55
CA VAL A 329 23.19 -0.11 -7.00
C VAL A 329 23.22 -1.09 -5.85
N ASN A 330 23.08 -2.39 -6.14
CA ASN A 330 23.25 -3.48 -5.19
C ASN A 330 24.42 -3.25 -4.21
N THR A 331 24.14 -3.41 -2.91
CA THR A 331 25.06 -3.15 -1.79
C THR A 331 26.32 -4.00 -1.82
N ALA A 332 26.28 -5.19 -2.43
CA ALA A 332 27.44 -6.05 -2.64
C ALA A 332 28.47 -5.48 -3.65
N GLY A 333 28.10 -4.40 -4.36
CA GLY A 333 29.01 -3.51 -5.09
C GLY A 333 29.15 -3.78 -6.59
N GLY A 334 28.63 -2.86 -7.43
CA GLY A 334 29.03 -2.70 -8.84
C GLY A 334 28.87 -3.93 -9.76
N ALA A 335 29.54 -3.88 -10.91
CA ALA A 335 29.45 -4.90 -11.97
C ALA A 335 29.77 -6.32 -11.47
N GLY A 336 28.93 -7.29 -11.84
CA GLY A 336 29.10 -8.71 -11.52
C GLY A 336 28.77 -9.11 -10.07
N ALA A 337 28.31 -8.19 -9.23
CA ALA A 337 27.93 -8.53 -7.86
C ALA A 337 26.70 -9.44 -7.80
N LEU A 338 26.73 -10.42 -6.90
CA LEU A 338 25.57 -11.29 -6.66
C LEU A 338 24.38 -10.49 -6.13
N VAL A 339 23.20 -10.74 -6.70
CA VAL A 339 21.95 -10.05 -6.41
C VAL A 339 21.29 -10.66 -5.19
N SER A 340 20.70 -9.85 -4.31
CA SER A 340 19.91 -10.37 -3.19
C SER A 340 18.80 -11.31 -3.70
N PRO A 341 18.65 -12.51 -3.12
CA PRO A 341 17.88 -13.59 -3.74
C PRO A 341 16.39 -13.30 -3.85
N ASN A 342 15.82 -12.53 -2.93
CA ASN A 342 14.44 -12.05 -2.99
C ASN A 342 14.17 -11.21 -4.25
N LEU A 343 15.05 -10.26 -4.56
CA LEU A 343 14.93 -9.41 -5.74
C LEU A 343 15.23 -10.18 -7.03
N ALA A 344 16.24 -11.05 -7.01
CA ALA A 344 16.57 -11.90 -8.16
C ALA A 344 15.39 -12.79 -8.57
N GLY A 345 14.74 -13.42 -7.60
CA GLY A 345 13.58 -14.29 -7.83
C GLY A 345 12.37 -13.56 -8.39
N ARG A 346 11.98 -12.44 -7.78
CA ARG A 346 10.84 -11.61 -8.23
C ARG A 346 11.06 -11.04 -9.63
N MET A 347 12.26 -10.54 -9.92
CA MET A 347 12.58 -9.97 -11.22
C MET A 347 12.67 -11.04 -12.32
N ALA A 348 13.25 -12.20 -12.01
CA ALA A 348 13.22 -13.36 -12.89
C ALA A 348 11.78 -13.81 -13.21
N ALA A 349 10.91 -13.85 -12.20
CA ALA A 349 9.51 -14.20 -12.40
C ALA A 349 8.79 -13.20 -13.32
N ALA A 350 8.93 -11.89 -13.05
CA ALA A 350 8.33 -10.83 -13.87
C ALA A 350 8.75 -10.96 -15.34
N PHE A 351 10.04 -11.14 -15.60
CA PHE A 351 10.56 -11.27 -16.96
C PHE A 351 10.23 -12.60 -17.65
N ALA A 352 10.17 -13.72 -16.92
CA ALA A 352 9.70 -14.98 -17.48
C ALA A 352 8.22 -14.90 -17.89
N ILE A 353 7.39 -14.21 -17.10
CA ILE A 353 6.01 -13.90 -17.47
C ILE A 353 5.97 -12.95 -18.68
N CYS A 354 6.82 -11.92 -18.73
CA CYS A 354 6.98 -11.06 -19.92
C CYS A 354 7.21 -11.90 -21.19
N TYR A 355 8.17 -12.82 -21.19
CA TYR A 355 8.40 -13.66 -22.36
C TYR A 355 7.12 -14.38 -22.83
N ARG A 356 6.40 -15.00 -21.89
CA ARG A 356 5.16 -15.74 -22.18
C ARG A 356 4.08 -14.85 -22.77
N LEU A 357 3.96 -13.62 -22.29
CA LEU A 357 2.96 -12.64 -22.74
C LEU A 357 3.28 -12.08 -24.13
N PHE A 358 4.55 -11.84 -24.43
CA PHE A 358 4.95 -11.08 -25.61
C PHE A 358 5.47 -11.96 -26.75
N LYS A 359 5.86 -13.23 -26.53
CA LYS A 359 6.46 -14.09 -27.58
C LYS A 359 5.65 -14.21 -28.88
N ALA A 360 4.32 -14.04 -28.83
CA ALA A 360 3.46 -14.11 -30.01
C ALA A 360 3.29 -12.77 -30.75
N THR A 361 3.61 -11.64 -30.11
CA THR A 361 3.30 -10.29 -30.61
C THR A 361 4.52 -9.38 -30.73
N ASP A 362 5.54 -9.60 -29.91
CA ASP A 362 6.83 -8.93 -29.95
C ASP A 362 7.91 -9.90 -29.44
N ILE A 363 8.45 -10.70 -30.35
CA ILE A 363 9.41 -11.76 -30.01
C ILE A 363 10.76 -11.19 -29.57
N ASN A 364 11.17 -10.01 -30.06
CA ASN A 364 12.44 -9.40 -29.69
C ASN A 364 12.40 -8.93 -28.24
N TYR A 365 11.33 -8.24 -27.86
CA TYR A 365 11.11 -7.84 -26.47
C TYR A 365 10.94 -9.03 -25.53
N ALA A 366 10.18 -10.04 -25.96
CA ALA A 366 10.03 -11.27 -25.21
C ALA A 366 11.39 -11.95 -24.96
N ASN A 367 12.21 -12.09 -26.00
CA ASN A 367 13.54 -12.71 -25.90
C ASN A 367 14.46 -11.93 -24.96
N GLN A 368 14.43 -10.59 -25.01
CA GLN A 368 15.16 -9.75 -24.06
C GLN A 368 14.72 -10.03 -22.62
N CYS A 369 13.42 -10.06 -22.36
CA CYS A 369 12.89 -10.44 -21.06
C CYS A 369 13.41 -11.83 -20.62
N LEU A 370 13.31 -12.86 -21.47
CA LEU A 370 13.73 -14.21 -21.08
C LEU A 370 15.23 -14.29 -20.76
N LEU A 371 16.08 -13.60 -21.52
CA LEU A 371 17.51 -13.52 -21.25
C LEU A 371 17.78 -12.84 -19.91
N SER A 372 17.20 -11.66 -19.67
CA SER A 372 17.34 -10.97 -18.38
C SER A 372 16.82 -11.81 -17.21
N ALA A 373 15.71 -12.56 -17.40
CA ALA A 373 15.19 -13.46 -16.38
C ALA A 373 16.20 -14.54 -15.99
N ASP A 374 16.80 -15.20 -16.98
CA ASP A 374 17.77 -16.27 -16.80
C ASP A 374 19.07 -15.75 -16.16
N HIS A 375 19.61 -14.64 -16.66
CA HIS A 375 20.87 -14.06 -16.18
C HIS A 375 20.75 -13.54 -14.74
N ILE A 376 19.65 -12.85 -14.40
CA ILE A 376 19.44 -12.34 -13.03
C ILE A 376 19.27 -13.49 -12.04
N TYR A 377 18.48 -14.51 -12.40
CA TYR A 377 18.31 -15.68 -11.54
C TYR A 377 19.66 -16.36 -11.27
N SER A 378 20.50 -16.47 -12.31
CA SER A 378 21.83 -17.07 -12.22
C SER A 378 22.80 -16.28 -11.33
N HIS A 379 22.56 -14.98 -11.13
CA HIS A 379 23.35 -14.11 -10.24
C HIS A 379 22.81 -14.02 -8.81
N ALA A 380 21.80 -14.80 -8.43
CA ALA A 380 21.24 -14.75 -7.08
C ALA A 380 22.26 -15.19 -6.00
N ASN A 381 22.42 -14.39 -4.95
CA ASN A 381 23.17 -14.75 -3.75
C ASN A 381 22.34 -15.71 -2.88
N THR A 382 22.47 -17.01 -3.11
CA THR A 382 21.72 -18.05 -2.37
C THR A 382 22.28 -18.34 -0.96
N ALA A 383 23.25 -17.56 -0.49
CA ALA A 383 23.79 -17.62 0.86
C ALA A 383 23.94 -16.19 1.44
N PRO A 384 22.84 -15.41 1.52
CA PRO A 384 22.92 -14.03 1.95
C PRO A 384 23.35 -13.94 3.42
N SER A 385 24.14 -12.91 3.75
CA SER A 385 24.50 -12.57 5.12
C SER A 385 23.92 -11.21 5.49
N GLY A 386 23.44 -11.07 6.73
CA GLY A 386 22.75 -9.85 7.18
C GLY A 386 21.33 -9.72 6.65
N ASN A 387 20.83 -8.48 6.57
CA ASN A 387 19.51 -8.19 6.01
C ASN A 387 19.53 -8.40 4.48
N LEU A 388 18.41 -8.88 3.93
CA LEU A 388 18.19 -8.89 2.50
C LEU A 388 18.19 -7.45 1.94
N LEU A 389 18.62 -7.30 0.69
CA LEU A 389 18.43 -6.03 -0.02
C LEU A 389 16.95 -5.95 -0.44
N THR A 390 16.29 -4.87 -0.05
CA THR A 390 14.87 -4.64 -0.30
C THR A 390 14.67 -3.22 -0.84
N ALA A 391 14.67 -2.26 0.07
CA ALA A 391 14.69 -0.82 -0.16
C ALA A 391 15.66 -0.17 0.83
N ILE A 392 15.94 1.12 0.63
CA ILE A 392 16.65 1.92 1.61
C ILE A 392 15.82 3.11 2.10
N PRO A 393 15.69 3.27 3.44
CA PRO A 393 16.13 2.34 4.48
C PRO A 393 15.38 0.99 4.46
N PHE A 394 16.04 -0.08 4.94
CA PHE A 394 15.48 -1.45 4.98
C PHE A 394 14.13 -1.53 5.68
N SER A 395 13.87 -0.63 6.64
CA SER A 395 12.62 -0.55 7.40
C SER A 395 11.40 -0.19 6.56
N PHE A 396 11.57 0.31 5.32
CA PHE A 396 10.45 0.56 4.42
C PHE A 396 9.76 -0.74 4.01
N TYR A 397 10.56 -1.74 3.66
CA TYR A 397 10.09 -3.04 3.20
C TYR A 397 10.98 -4.15 3.77
N PRO A 398 10.89 -4.42 5.08
CA PRO A 398 11.74 -5.41 5.72
C PRO A 398 11.33 -6.83 5.26
N GLU A 399 12.32 -7.61 4.83
CA GLU A 399 12.13 -8.98 4.36
C GLU A 399 13.22 -9.89 4.91
N THR A 400 12.83 -11.09 5.33
CA THR A 400 13.76 -12.07 5.94
C THR A 400 13.73 -13.45 5.27
N GLU A 401 12.73 -13.73 4.45
CA GLU A 401 12.64 -14.94 3.63
C GLU A 401 12.84 -14.56 2.16
N TRP A 402 13.44 -15.45 1.40
CA TRP A 402 13.79 -15.21 0.00
C TRP A 402 13.64 -16.45 -0.88
N ARG A 403 13.48 -17.63 -0.26
CA ARG A 403 13.40 -18.89 -1.00
C ARG A 403 12.11 -19.00 -1.79
N ASP A 404 11.02 -18.46 -1.27
CA ASP A 404 9.74 -18.34 -1.98
C ASP A 404 9.87 -17.48 -3.25
N ASP A 405 10.66 -16.41 -3.21
CA ASP A 405 10.92 -15.59 -4.40
C ASP A 405 11.74 -16.34 -5.46
N LEU A 406 12.77 -17.08 -5.06
CA LEU A 406 13.53 -17.93 -5.99
C LEU A 406 12.75 -19.15 -6.47
N GLU A 407 11.81 -19.66 -5.67
CA GLU A 407 10.85 -20.67 -6.10
C GLU A 407 9.95 -20.11 -7.20
N LEU A 408 9.39 -18.92 -6.99
CA LEU A 408 8.56 -18.22 -7.96
C LEU A 408 9.33 -17.95 -9.26
N GLY A 409 10.53 -17.38 -9.16
CA GLY A 409 11.40 -17.11 -10.32
C GLY A 409 11.69 -18.36 -11.13
N ALA A 410 12.10 -19.46 -10.47
CA ALA A 410 12.36 -20.73 -11.13
C ALA A 410 11.11 -21.34 -11.75
N THR A 411 9.96 -21.24 -11.07
CA THR A 411 8.69 -21.76 -11.58
C THR A 411 8.31 -21.06 -12.87
N GLU A 412 8.34 -19.73 -12.89
CA GLU A 412 7.98 -18.98 -14.09
C GLU A 412 9.00 -19.16 -15.22
N LEU A 413 10.30 -19.26 -14.93
CA LEU A 413 11.34 -19.60 -15.91
C LEU A 413 11.12 -20.98 -16.53
N TYR A 414 10.79 -22.00 -15.72
CA TYR A 414 10.40 -23.31 -16.23
C TYR A 414 9.17 -23.22 -17.14
N LEU A 415 8.12 -22.50 -16.73
CA LEU A 415 6.89 -22.32 -17.52
C LEU A 415 7.14 -21.56 -18.82
N ALA A 416 8.08 -20.60 -18.82
CA ALA A 416 8.48 -19.86 -20.00
C ALA A 416 9.21 -20.74 -21.02
N MET A 417 10.06 -21.67 -20.56
CA MET A 417 10.92 -22.48 -21.42
C MET A 417 10.33 -23.86 -21.80
N ARG A 418 9.44 -24.43 -20.98
CA ARG A 418 8.97 -25.82 -21.17
C ARG A 418 8.28 -26.02 -22.52
N GLY A 419 8.79 -26.98 -23.30
CA GLY A 419 8.21 -27.36 -24.59
C GLY A 419 8.31 -26.27 -25.66
N VAL A 420 9.12 -25.22 -25.45
CA VAL A 420 9.33 -24.17 -26.43
C VAL A 420 10.55 -24.50 -27.30
N THR A 421 10.36 -24.49 -28.62
CA THR A 421 11.44 -24.60 -29.61
C THR A 421 11.91 -23.20 -30.03
N GLY A 422 13.20 -23.01 -30.27
CA GLY A 422 13.74 -21.72 -30.74
C GLY A 422 13.89 -20.67 -29.63
N LEU A 423 14.25 -21.10 -28.42
CA LEU A 423 14.63 -20.19 -27.34
C LEU A 423 15.80 -19.29 -27.77
N PRO A 424 15.90 -18.05 -27.26
CA PRO A 424 16.99 -17.14 -27.59
C PRO A 424 18.34 -17.76 -27.20
N THR A 425 19.36 -17.47 -28.02
CA THR A 425 20.75 -17.82 -27.69
C THR A 425 21.24 -16.95 -26.53
N GLY A 426 22.07 -17.51 -25.65
CA GLY A 426 22.65 -16.78 -24.52
C GLY A 426 22.13 -17.23 -23.15
N LEU A 427 21.05 -18.00 -23.09
CA LEU A 427 20.54 -18.59 -21.85
C LEU A 427 21.62 -19.45 -21.17
N THR A 428 21.80 -19.25 -19.87
CA THR A 428 22.72 -19.99 -19.00
C THR A 428 22.14 -21.36 -18.66
N HIS A 429 20.82 -21.45 -18.54
CA HIS A 429 20.13 -22.63 -18.06
C HIS A 429 18.99 -23.07 -18.97
N ASN A 430 18.46 -24.27 -18.71
CA ASN A 430 17.35 -24.85 -19.46
C ASN A 430 16.13 -25.08 -18.56
N ALA A 431 14.99 -25.43 -19.18
CA ALA A 431 13.75 -25.67 -18.46
C ALA A 431 13.89 -26.71 -17.32
N THR A 432 14.64 -27.79 -17.53
CA THR A 432 14.82 -28.85 -16.53
C THR A 432 15.59 -28.35 -15.30
N PHE A 433 16.61 -27.52 -15.48
CA PHE A 433 17.30 -26.86 -14.38
C PHE A 433 16.32 -26.07 -13.52
N TYR A 434 15.47 -25.23 -14.14
CA TYR A 434 14.52 -24.42 -13.40
C TYR A 434 13.43 -25.23 -12.70
N LEU A 435 12.99 -26.35 -13.27
CA LEU A 435 12.11 -27.28 -12.56
C LEU A 435 12.75 -27.84 -11.28
N GLN A 436 14.04 -28.17 -11.33
CA GLN A 436 14.78 -28.65 -10.17
C GLN A 436 14.98 -27.56 -9.12
N GLN A 437 15.29 -26.34 -9.55
CA GLN A 437 15.44 -25.18 -8.66
C GLN A 437 14.12 -24.83 -7.96
N ALA A 438 12.99 -24.81 -8.69
CA ALA A 438 11.67 -24.59 -8.11
C ALA A 438 11.38 -25.63 -7.01
N ALA A 439 11.60 -26.92 -7.29
CA ALA A 439 11.42 -27.98 -6.30
C ALA A 439 12.38 -27.87 -5.11
N HIS A 440 13.62 -27.43 -5.33
CA HIS A 440 14.60 -27.21 -4.27
C HIS A 440 14.16 -26.10 -3.31
N TRP A 441 13.77 -24.94 -3.85
CA TRP A 441 13.35 -23.81 -3.04
C TRP A 441 12.02 -24.04 -2.34
N ALA A 442 11.05 -24.68 -3.00
CA ALA A 442 9.81 -25.11 -2.35
C ALA A 442 10.07 -25.98 -1.12
N LYS A 443 11.03 -26.91 -1.21
CA LYS A 443 11.41 -27.80 -0.10
C LYS A 443 12.16 -27.09 1.03
N THR A 444 12.93 -26.05 0.72
CA THR A 444 13.83 -25.39 1.68
C THR A 444 13.28 -24.08 2.23
N SER A 445 12.22 -23.54 1.62
CA SER A 445 11.44 -22.42 2.16
C SER A 445 11.00 -22.75 3.58
N THR A 446 11.24 -21.83 4.52
CA THR A 446 10.75 -22.02 5.88
C THR A 446 9.27 -21.63 5.91
N PRO A 447 8.36 -22.53 6.33
CA PRO A 447 6.97 -22.14 6.54
C PRO A 447 6.91 -21.16 7.71
N PHE A 448 6.85 -19.85 7.46
CA PHE A 448 6.31 -18.93 8.45
C PHE A 448 4.84 -19.29 8.60
N THR A 449 4.45 -19.80 9.78
CA THR A 449 3.09 -20.11 10.23
C THR A 449 1.99 -19.79 9.19
N GLY A 450 1.66 -20.79 8.37
CA GLY A 450 0.55 -20.71 7.42
C GLY A 450 0.84 -21.11 5.97
N GLN A 451 1.68 -22.12 5.73
CA GLN A 451 1.52 -22.94 4.51
C GLN A 451 0.13 -23.62 4.57
N VAL A 452 -0.89 -22.95 4.02
CA VAL A 452 -2.12 -23.64 3.64
C VAL A 452 -1.75 -24.42 2.38
N ARG A 453 -1.79 -25.76 2.45
CA ARG A 453 -1.69 -26.59 1.24
C ARG A 453 -2.77 -26.13 0.27
N ILE A 454 -2.39 -25.60 -0.89
CA ILE A 454 -3.32 -25.34 -1.99
C ILE A 454 -3.76 -26.71 -2.55
N PRO A 455 -5.05 -27.08 -2.50
CA PRO A 455 -5.50 -28.29 -3.16
C PRO A 455 -5.41 -28.11 -4.68
N LEU A 456 -4.66 -29.01 -5.32
CA LEU A 456 -4.38 -29.18 -6.77
C LEU A 456 -5.61 -29.19 -7.73
N ARG A 457 -6.82 -28.85 -7.28
CA ARG A 457 -8.07 -29.03 -8.06
C ARG A 457 -8.94 -27.79 -8.24
N VAL A 458 -8.54 -26.60 -7.80
CA VAL A 458 -9.35 -25.39 -7.99
C VAL A 458 -8.54 -24.31 -8.73
N PRO A 459 -8.98 -23.85 -9.92
CA PRO A 459 -8.37 -22.71 -10.60
C PRO A 459 -8.47 -21.45 -9.72
N LEU A 460 -7.40 -20.64 -9.69
CA LEU A 460 -7.26 -19.43 -8.86
C LEU A 460 -8.39 -18.39 -9.05
N ALA A 461 -9.15 -18.46 -10.14
CA ALA A 461 -10.34 -17.63 -10.37
C ALA A 461 -11.58 -18.04 -9.53
N ALA A 462 -11.51 -19.14 -8.78
CA ALA A 462 -12.62 -19.65 -7.97
C ALA A 462 -12.32 -19.70 -6.46
N ILE A 463 -11.16 -19.22 -6.00
CA ILE A 463 -10.97 -18.91 -4.58
C ILE A 463 -11.51 -17.50 -4.36
N GLU A 464 -12.68 -17.47 -3.76
CA GLU A 464 -13.36 -16.28 -3.26
C GLU A 464 -12.34 -15.33 -2.60
N PHE A 465 -12.35 -14.07 -3.02
CA PHE A 465 -11.87 -13.00 -2.14
C PHE A 465 -12.82 -12.91 -0.94
N GLY A 466 -12.59 -13.76 0.06
CA GLY A 466 -13.22 -13.73 1.38
C GLY A 466 -12.86 -14.97 2.23
N PRO A 467 -12.78 -14.89 3.57
CA PRO A 467 -12.75 -13.73 4.46
C PRO A 467 -11.41 -13.60 5.21
N SER A 468 -10.80 -12.41 5.17
CA SER A 468 -9.88 -11.99 6.23
C SER A 468 -10.69 -11.74 7.51
N THR A 469 -10.95 -12.80 8.29
CA THR A 469 -11.73 -12.75 9.55
C THR A 469 -11.09 -13.48 10.73
N ALA A 470 -9.76 -13.52 10.80
CA ALA A 470 -9.11 -13.53 12.11
C ALA A 470 -8.80 -12.07 12.44
N ALA A 471 -9.51 -11.49 13.42
CA ALA A 471 -9.02 -10.28 14.07
C ALA A 471 -7.58 -10.59 14.53
N PRO A 472 -6.56 -9.80 14.13
CA PRO A 472 -5.25 -9.95 14.70
C PRO A 472 -5.39 -9.85 16.22
N GLU A 473 -4.80 -10.78 16.97
CA GLU A 473 -4.57 -10.57 18.39
C GLU A 473 -3.99 -9.18 18.57
N SER A 474 -4.53 -8.43 19.54
CA SER A 474 -4.23 -7.02 19.75
C SER A 474 -2.74 -6.73 19.68
N THR A 475 -2.28 -6.21 18.55
CA THR A 475 -1.02 -5.50 18.45
C THR A 475 -1.39 -4.08 18.11
N GLY A 476 -1.30 -3.19 19.10
CA GLY A 476 -1.38 -1.74 18.89
C GLY A 476 -0.16 -1.23 18.12
N GLY A 477 0.17 -1.85 16.98
CA GLY A 477 1.27 -1.53 16.10
C GLY A 477 0.78 -1.26 14.68
N MET A 478 1.50 -0.42 13.95
CA MET A 478 1.17 -0.03 12.57
C MET A 478 1.14 -1.25 11.62
N PRO A 479 0.23 -1.27 10.63
CA PRO A 479 -0.07 -2.46 9.80
C PRO A 479 0.99 -2.82 8.75
N LEU A 480 2.24 -2.35 8.88
CA LEU A 480 3.29 -2.50 7.87
C LEU A 480 4.15 -3.78 7.99
N SER A 481 3.80 -4.73 8.86
CA SER A 481 4.69 -5.88 9.18
C SER A 481 4.23 -7.24 8.64
N VAL A 482 3.26 -7.31 7.72
CA VAL A 482 2.85 -8.60 7.11
C VAL A 482 3.57 -8.77 5.76
N PRO A 483 4.49 -9.75 5.62
CA PRO A 483 5.11 -10.06 4.33
C PRO A 483 4.05 -10.41 3.28
N ALA A 484 4.17 -9.83 2.09
CA ALA A 484 3.36 -10.25 0.94
C ALA A 484 3.67 -11.72 0.63
N ARG A 485 2.63 -12.57 0.62
CA ARG A 485 2.76 -14.01 0.42
C ARG A 485 2.54 -14.36 -1.05
N PHE A 486 3.43 -15.17 -1.63
CA PHE A 486 3.06 -16.05 -2.73
C PHE A 486 2.59 -17.39 -2.15
N ALA A 487 1.40 -17.82 -2.57
CA ALA A 487 0.97 -19.20 -2.42
C ALA A 487 1.07 -19.81 -3.82
N THR A 488 2.10 -20.64 -4.05
CA THR A 488 2.23 -21.53 -5.21
C THR A 488 1.56 -22.87 -4.95
#